data_AF-G3JGB1-F1
#
_entry.id   AF-G3JGB1-F1
#
_cell.length_a   1.000
_cell.length_b   1.000
_cell.length_c   1.000
_cell.angle_alpha   90.00
_cell.angle_beta   90.00
_cell.angle_gamma   90.00
#
_symmetry.space_group_name_H-M   'P 1'
#
loop_
_entity.id
_entity.type
_entity.pdbx_description
1 polymer ?
#
loop_
_entity_poly.entity_id
_entity_poly.type
_entity_poly.pdbx_seq_one_letter_code
_entity_poly.pdbx_strand_id
1 'polypeptide(L)'
;MSTSPSGSTSGPTPWQDKLEELCREAQILPPVFHIVSDRRVLGGRTAWSSRVTVQGKVLSARFWYDGRNLNNAKEDAAECAVNWLTSNTGPTTSTTASSTWTGW
;
A
#
# COMPACT_ATOMS: atom_id res chain seq x y z
N MET A 1 13.92 -36.23 9.78
CA MET A 1 13.80 -35.53 8.48
C MET A 1 12.98 -34.27 8.71
N SER A 2 13.66 -33.13 8.63
CA SER A 2 13.09 -31.80 8.84
C SER A 2 12.49 -31.29 7.53
N THR A 3 11.26 -30.78 7.58
CA THR A 3 10.81 -29.61 6.77
C THR A 3 9.43 -29.18 7.26
N SER A 4 9.38 -28.08 8.00
CA SER A 4 8.15 -27.35 8.33
C SER A 4 7.63 -26.64 7.07
N PRO A 5 6.35 -26.74 6.69
CA PRO A 5 5.79 -25.88 5.66
C PRO A 5 5.49 -24.52 6.28
N SER A 6 6.47 -23.61 6.26
CA SER A 6 6.20 -22.18 6.38
C SER A 6 5.75 -21.65 5.03
N GLY A 7 4.51 -21.96 4.67
CA GLY A 7 3.81 -21.35 3.56
C GLY A 7 2.57 -20.70 4.12
N SER A 8 2.72 -19.50 4.69
CA SER A 8 1.60 -18.61 4.97
C SER A 8 0.70 -18.63 3.73
N THR A 9 -0.56 -19.01 3.90
CA THR A 9 -1.54 -19.08 2.82
C THR A 9 -1.76 -17.67 2.26
N SER A 10 -0.91 -17.27 1.34
CA SER A 10 -1.14 -16.17 0.42
C SER A 10 -2.30 -16.62 -0.46
N GLY A 11 -3.52 -16.23 -0.11
CA GLY A 11 -4.59 -16.20 -1.10
C GLY A 11 -4.14 -15.35 -2.30
N PRO A 12 -4.87 -15.38 -3.43
CA PRO A 12 -4.55 -14.51 -4.56
C PRO A 12 -4.42 -13.07 -4.06
N THR A 13 -3.26 -12.44 -4.30
CA THR A 13 -2.98 -11.04 -3.98
C THR A 13 -2.94 -10.21 -5.27
N PRO A 14 -4.03 -10.22 -6.07
CA PRO A 14 -3.99 -9.74 -7.45
C PRO A 14 -3.60 -8.26 -7.53
N TRP A 15 -3.94 -7.44 -6.53
CA TRP A 15 -3.58 -6.02 -6.55
C TRP A 15 -2.16 -5.77 -6.10
N GLN A 16 -1.64 -6.50 -5.10
CA GLN A 16 -0.25 -6.38 -4.68
C GLN A 16 0.69 -6.82 -5.82
N ASP A 17 0.41 -7.97 -6.44
CA ASP A 17 1.21 -8.50 -7.55
C ASP A 17 1.17 -7.55 -8.76
N LYS A 18 -0.01 -7.05 -9.11
CA LYS A 18 -0.17 -6.07 -10.19
C LYS A 18 0.56 -4.76 -9.92
N LEU A 19 0.56 -4.30 -8.67
CA LEU A 19 1.29 -3.10 -8.29
C LEU A 19 2.80 -3.30 -8.44
N GLU A 20 3.32 -4.45 -8.02
CA GLU A 20 4.73 -4.80 -8.17
C GLU A 20 5.14 -4.84 -9.64
N GLU A 21 4.33 -5.48 -10.50
CA GLU A 21 4.57 -5.51 -11.94
C GLU A 21 4.60 -4.10 -12.53
N LEU A 22 3.62 -3.24 -12.22
CA LEU A 22 3.60 -1.87 -12.72
C LEU A 22 4.80 -1.06 -12.23
N CYS A 23 5.24 -1.27 -10.98
CA CYS A 23 6.44 -0.61 -10.47
C CYS A 23 7.69 -1.08 -11.23
N ARG A 24 7.76 -2.37 -11.54
CA ARG A 24 8.85 -2.98 -12.32
C ARG A 24 8.89 -2.47 -13.76
N GLU A 25 7.74 -2.45 -14.43
CA GLU A 25 7.58 -1.94 -15.80
C GLU A 25 7.92 -0.45 -15.89
N ALA A 26 7.51 0.35 -14.90
CA ALA A 26 7.82 1.77 -14.83
C ALA A 26 9.24 2.08 -14.32
N GLN A 27 10.05 1.06 -14.01
CA GLN A 27 11.39 1.17 -13.42
C GLN A 27 11.45 2.05 -12.16
N ILE A 28 10.39 2.03 -11.36
CA ILE A 28 10.34 2.73 -10.08
C ILE A 28 10.64 1.76 -8.93
N LEU A 29 10.91 2.32 -7.75
CA LEU A 29 11.17 1.53 -6.55
C LEU A 29 9.99 0.60 -6.23
N PRO A 30 10.26 -0.60 -5.70
CA PRO A 30 9.21 -1.55 -5.33
C PRO A 30 8.26 -0.95 -4.30
N PRO A 31 6.97 -1.30 -4.33
CA PRO A 31 5.97 -0.74 -3.43
C PRO A 31 6.24 -1.17 -1.98
N VAL A 32 6.30 -0.22 -1.05
CA VAL A 32 6.54 -0.50 0.37
C VAL A 32 5.24 -0.38 1.16
N PHE A 33 4.78 -1.48 1.77
CA PHE A 33 3.56 -1.51 2.57
C PHE A 33 3.83 -1.30 4.07
N HIS A 34 3.02 -0.46 4.69
CA HIS A 34 3.04 -0.15 6.11
C HIS A 34 1.66 -0.41 6.70
N ILE A 35 1.59 -1.32 7.67
CA ILE A 35 0.36 -1.57 8.41
C ILE A 35 0.22 -0.53 9.54
N VAL A 36 -0.95 0.09 9.61
CA VAL A 36 -1.31 1.11 10.60
C VAL A 36 -2.41 0.55 11.49
N SER A 37 -2.26 0.71 12.81
CA SER A 37 -3.26 0.29 13.78
C SER A 37 -3.80 1.48 14.58
N ASP A 38 -5.13 1.57 14.70
CA ASP A 38 -5.82 2.53 15.55
C ASP A 38 -6.15 1.85 16.89
N ARG A 39 -5.38 2.18 17.93
CA ARG A 39 -5.60 1.68 19.29
C ARG A 39 -6.72 2.49 19.95
N ARG A 40 -7.91 1.89 20.01
CA ARG A 40 -9.01 2.45 20.80
C ARG A 40 -8.83 2.05 22.27
N VAL A 41 -8.43 3.02 23.09
CA VAL A 41 -8.23 2.84 24.54
C VAL A 41 -9.57 2.48 25.20
N LEU A 42 -9.53 1.54 26.16
CA LEU A 42 -10.64 0.83 26.82
C LEU A 42 -11.18 -0.43 26.12
N GLY A 43 -10.32 -1.18 25.41
CA GLY A 43 -10.64 -2.56 25.01
C GLY A 43 -11.56 -2.70 23.78
N GLY A 44 -11.70 -1.63 23.00
CA GLY A 44 -12.37 -1.69 21.70
C GLY A 44 -11.49 -2.37 20.65
N ARG A 45 -12.13 -3.09 19.70
CA ARG A 45 -11.46 -3.79 18.59
C ARG A 45 -10.48 -2.84 17.89
N THR A 46 -9.20 -3.19 17.88
CA THR A 46 -8.17 -2.48 17.12
C THR A 46 -8.55 -2.48 15.65
N ALA A 47 -8.68 -1.30 15.08
CA ALA A 47 -8.88 -1.12 13.66
C ALA A 47 -7.51 -1.12 12.97
N TRP A 48 -7.40 -1.76 11.82
CA TRP A 48 -6.18 -1.91 11.05
C TRP A 48 -6.36 -1.37 9.63
N SER A 49 -5.37 -0.66 9.13
CA SER A 49 -5.33 -0.15 7.76
C SER A 49 -3.95 -0.43 7.18
N SER A 50 -3.81 -0.30 5.87
CA SER A 50 -2.52 -0.41 5.19
C SER A 50 -2.25 0.88 4.42
N ARG A 51 -0.97 1.22 4.30
CA ARG A 51 -0.49 2.29 3.42
C ARG A 51 0.60 1.74 2.53
N VAL A 52 0.66 2.18 1.30
CA VAL A 52 1.70 1.81 0.35
C VAL A 52 2.40 3.06 -0.16
N THR A 53 3.73 2.99 -0.25
CA THR A 53 4.55 4.08 -0.78
C THR A 53 5.02 3.71 -2.17
N VAL A 54 4.70 4.55 -3.16
CA VAL A 54 5.04 4.36 -4.57
C VAL A 54 5.51 5.69 -5.14
N GLN A 55 6.70 5.72 -5.75
CA GLN A 55 7.27 6.93 -6.38
C GLN A 55 7.28 8.16 -5.45
N GLY A 56 7.51 7.96 -4.15
CA GLY A 56 7.49 9.04 -3.14
C GLY A 56 6.10 9.50 -2.69
N LYS A 57 5.03 8.94 -3.26
CA LYS A 57 3.65 9.17 -2.82
C LYS A 57 3.17 8.06 -1.90
N VAL A 58 2.55 8.43 -0.79
CA VAL A 58 1.92 7.49 0.16
C VAL A 58 0.43 7.42 -0.13
N LEU A 59 -0.08 6.21 -0.34
CA LEU A 59 -1.48 5.92 -0.61
C LEU A 59 -2.00 4.98 0.47
N SER A 60 -3.11 5.33 1.11
CA SER A 60 -3.71 4.54 2.19
C SER A 60 -4.91 3.75 1.68
N ALA A 61 -5.14 2.59 2.29
CA ALA A 61 -6.42 1.91 2.20
C ALA A 61 -7.54 2.87 2.60
N ARG A 62 -8.66 2.79 1.90
CA ARG A 62 -9.85 3.61 2.08
C ARG A 62 -10.58 3.25 3.36
N PHE A 63 -10.53 1.98 3.74
CA PHE A 63 -11.23 1.48 4.91
C PHE A 63 -10.28 0.97 5.99
N TRP A 64 -10.87 0.85 7.18
CA TRP A 64 -10.28 0.16 8.31
C TRP A 64 -10.88 -1.23 8.43
N TYR A 65 -10.00 -2.21 8.61
CA TYR A 65 -10.29 -3.62 8.71
C TYR A 65 -10.06 -4.08 10.15
N ASP A 66 -10.57 -5.25 10.51
CA ASP A 66 -10.17 -5.91 11.75
C ASP A 66 -8.79 -6.58 11.58
N GLY A 67 -8.15 -6.95 12.69
CA GLY A 67 -6.80 -7.54 12.66
C GLY A 67 -6.72 -8.90 11.96
N ARG A 68 -7.87 -9.49 11.62
CA ARG A 68 -7.96 -10.74 10.84
C ARG A 68 -7.92 -10.47 9.33
N ASN A 69 -8.25 -9.26 8.89
CA ASN A 69 -8.37 -8.88 7.49
C ASN A 69 -7.26 -7.90 7.05
N LEU A 70 -6.05 -8.06 7.59
CA LEU A 70 -4.87 -7.28 7.19
C LEU A 70 -4.54 -7.43 5.70
N ASN A 71 -4.80 -8.60 5.11
CA ASN A 71 -4.60 -8.81 3.68
C ASN A 71 -5.54 -7.90 2.85
N ASN A 72 -6.81 -7.80 3.24
CA ASN A 72 -7.76 -6.93 2.56
C ASN A 72 -7.35 -5.45 2.67
N ALA A 73 -6.78 -5.05 3.81
CA ALA A 73 -6.21 -3.72 3.96
C ALA A 73 -5.06 -3.46 2.97
N LYS A 74 -4.17 -4.44 2.77
CA LYS A 74 -3.08 -4.34 1.80
C LYS A 74 -3.59 -4.30 0.36
N GLU A 75 -4.56 -5.14 0.02
CA GLU A 75 -5.18 -5.16 -1.31
C GLU A 75 -5.82 -3.81 -1.65
N ASP A 76 -6.57 -3.20 -0.72
CA ASP A 76 -7.23 -1.91 -0.93
C ASP A 76 -6.23 -0.76 -1.10
N ALA A 77 -5.13 -0.77 -0.33
CA ALA A 77 -4.03 0.17 -0.53
C ALA A 77 -3.33 -0.04 -1.88
N ALA A 78 -3.13 -1.30 -2.28
CA ALA A 78 -2.51 -1.64 -3.56
C ALA A 78 -3.38 -1.23 -4.75
N GLU A 79 -4.70 -1.44 -4.69
CA GLU A 79 -5.64 -0.98 -5.70
C GLU A 79 -5.58 0.54 -5.86
N CYS A 80 -5.57 1.29 -4.76
CA CYS A 80 -5.40 2.75 -4.80
C CYS A 80 -4.10 3.16 -5.50
N ALA A 81 -3.01 2.42 -5.27
CA ALA A 81 -1.73 2.67 -5.91
C ALA A 81 -1.68 2.29 -7.38
N VAL A 82 -2.28 1.17 -7.76
CA VAL A 82 -2.44 0.79 -9.17
C VAL A 82 -3.23 1.86 -9.90
N ASN A 83 -4.38 2.25 -9.38
CA ASN A 83 -5.23 3.29 -9.98
C ASN A 83 -4.50 4.65 -10.08
N TRP A 84 -3.69 4.99 -9.08
CA TRP A 84 -2.90 6.21 -9.13
C TRP A 84 -1.79 6.12 -10.18
N LEU A 85 -1.04 5.02 -10.23
CA LEU A 85 0.00 4.80 -11.24
C LEU A 85 -0.59 4.84 -12.65
N THR A 86 -1.64 4.06 -12.91
CA THR A 86 -2.26 4.02 -14.25
C THR A 86 -2.84 5.36 -14.68
N SER A 87 -3.37 6.16 -13.73
CA SER A 87 -3.85 7.51 -14.02
C SER A 87 -2.71 8.52 -14.20
N ASN A 88 -1.56 8.31 -13.55
CA ASN A 88 -0.40 9.19 -13.61
C ASN A 88 0.57 8.85 -14.75
N THR A 89 0.48 7.67 -15.34
CA THR A 89 1.16 7.28 -16.60
C THR A 89 0.46 7.88 -17.83
N GLY A 90 -0.05 9.11 -17.71
CA GLY A 90 -0.19 10.01 -18.86
C GLY A 90 1.20 10.55 -19.24
N PRO A 91 1.44 10.94 -20.51
CA PRO A 91 2.74 11.39 -20.96
C PRO A 91 3.28 12.51 -20.07
N THR A 92 4.46 12.26 -19.54
CA THR A 92 5.16 13.03 -18.52
C THR A 92 5.46 14.43 -19.05
N THR A 93 4.85 15.46 -18.47
CA THR A 93 5.51 16.77 -18.34
C THR A 93 5.84 16.95 -16.88
N SER A 94 7.03 16.48 -16.52
CA SER A 94 7.69 16.77 -15.27
C SER A 94 7.74 18.29 -15.08
N THR A 95 7.01 18.80 -14.09
CA THR A 95 7.32 20.10 -13.50
C THR A 95 7.35 19.91 -11.99
N THR A 96 8.58 19.86 -11.50
CA THR A 96 9.02 20.07 -10.13
C THR A 96 8.10 21.03 -9.37
N ALA A 97 7.36 20.51 -8.40
CA ALA A 97 6.74 21.34 -7.38
C ALA A 97 7.50 21.11 -6.08
N SER A 98 8.55 21.89 -5.88
CA SER A 98 9.15 22.16 -4.58
C SER A 98 8.09 22.78 -3.67
N SER A 99 7.52 21.98 -2.77
CA SER A 99 6.65 22.50 -1.70
C SER A 99 7.54 23.12 -0.62
N THR A 100 7.86 24.39 -0.82
CA THR A 100 8.36 25.32 0.20
C THR A 100 7.43 25.30 1.41
N TRP A 101 7.96 24.89 2.56
CA TRP A 101 7.34 25.19 3.85
C TRP A 101 7.60 26.66 4.19
N THR A 102 6.55 27.45 4.33
CA THR A 102 6.58 28.77 4.96
C THR A 102 5.48 28.85 6.00
N GLY A 103 5.90 29.12 7.26
CA GLY A 103 5.24 29.86 8.37
C GLY A 103 3.75 29.64 8.63
N TRP A 104 3.22 29.84 9.83
CA TRP A 104 3.59 30.76 10.91
C TRP A 104 3.20 30.12 12.25
#